data_AF-A0AAE9PR69-F1
#
_entry.id   AF-A0AAE9PR69-F1
#
_cell.length_a   1.000
_cell.length_b   1.000
_cell.length_c   1.000
_cell.angle_alpha   90.00
_cell.angle_beta   90.00
_cell.angle_gamma   90.00
#
_symmetry.space_group_name_H-M   'P 1'
#
loop_
_entity.id
_entity.type
_entity.pdbx_description
1 polymer ?
#
loop_
_entity_poly.entity_id
_entity_poly.type
_entity_poly.pdbx_seq_one_letter_code
_entity_poly.pdbx_strand_id
1 'polypeptide(L)'
;MEDPQELEPEPEPEPEPEPDPIDVEEILSNKKAPHVNNAFIYTDDLSDFAVTGEKIAPASIDFSKLKQESIHTESLADYAVQTIKIADGAVTSSKIAADSITVEHLSDASVSGSKLQDRSIGGEKLRDGSITPEKLADKIISGDHIANGSIESRHFKQWIVSSDMLQDQSVTSDKIRSGTIQSNNLANEAVDSSKLGDQSVTTSKLRDGAVDGAKIQAGSIESAHLTEHAVHARHLAPGSINRKQLSNGIVGKEQLEEGVVSGRHLESEAVTSAHIQAGAIERKHLSPGSIGEEQIGTGQVTARHLADRSIQSNKLADQSVGSLQIVDQSVTSSKISDQSILPHKIADEAVLTRHIATAAIQGPQISPEAVSSVHLQSEIIRKDHIASEAVTEQHLHSGAVTSEKLGKGAVLEHHVANQAVKENHIASSAIKSDKIADEAVTEPKIATGAVTGNKIAPQAITHAHIATGEFVKTTLPTTVWVERHCRLNPSTRPIWPRVLC
;
A
#
# COMPACT_ATOMS: atom_id res chain seq x y z
N MET A 1 -27.71 -164.93 33.99
CA MET A 1 -27.46 -166.07 33.08
C MET A 1 -26.22 -165.65 32.31
N GLU A 2 -25.02 -166.15 32.55
CA GLU A 2 -24.48 -167.29 33.32
C GLU A 2 -23.23 -166.75 34.05
N ASP A 3 -23.23 -166.68 35.37
CA ASP A 3 -22.66 -167.64 36.33
C ASP A 3 -21.13 -167.86 36.23
N PRO A 4 -20.36 -167.59 37.31
CA PRO A 4 -18.89 -167.53 37.31
C PRO A 4 -18.26 -168.88 37.65
N GLN A 5 -17.03 -169.12 37.19
CA GLN A 5 -16.20 -170.21 37.70
C GLN A 5 -14.84 -169.74 38.20
N GLU A 6 -14.54 -170.26 39.38
CA GLU A 6 -13.40 -170.05 40.26
C GLU A 6 -12.06 -170.55 39.66
N LEU A 7 -11.03 -169.75 39.92
CA LEU A 7 -9.71 -170.13 40.44
C LEU A 7 -9.24 -171.59 40.24
N GLU A 8 -8.24 -171.76 39.36
CA GLU A 8 -7.13 -172.69 39.56
C GLU A 8 -5.78 -171.96 39.30
N PRO A 9 -4.72 -172.26 40.06
CA PRO A 9 -3.46 -171.51 40.04
C PRO A 9 -2.53 -171.98 38.92
N GLU A 10 -2.04 -171.06 38.09
CA GLU A 10 -1.01 -171.36 37.09
C GLU A 10 0.40 -171.45 37.71
N PRO A 11 1.27 -172.33 37.18
CA PRO A 11 2.44 -172.86 37.87
C PRO A 11 3.66 -171.94 37.81
N GLU A 12 4.49 -172.01 38.85
CA GLU A 12 5.80 -171.35 38.95
C GLU A 12 6.69 -171.70 37.74
N PRO A 13 7.37 -170.71 37.13
CA PRO A 13 8.18 -170.94 35.94
C PRO A 13 9.44 -171.76 36.27
N GLU A 14 9.64 -172.84 35.51
CA GLU A 14 10.84 -173.68 35.52
C GLU A 14 12.11 -172.84 35.28
N PRO A 15 13.24 -173.17 35.93
CA PRO A 15 14.50 -172.47 35.71
C PRO A 15 15.05 -172.85 34.32
N GLU A 16 15.04 -171.90 33.39
CA GLU A 16 15.70 -172.06 32.10
C GLU A 16 17.24 -172.20 32.28
N PRO A 17 17.86 -173.12 31.52
CA PRO A 17 19.23 -173.57 31.73
C PRO A 17 20.27 -172.50 31.38
N GLU A 18 21.34 -172.44 32.17
CA GLU A 18 22.51 -171.60 31.91
C GLU A 18 23.03 -171.83 30.48
N PRO A 19 23.26 -170.77 29.67
CA PRO A 19 23.73 -170.92 28.31
C PRO A 19 25.17 -171.45 28.31
N ASP A 20 25.43 -172.46 27.47
CA ASP A 20 26.75 -173.02 27.20
C ASP A 20 27.77 -171.90 26.91
N PRO A 21 29.05 -172.04 27.34
CA PRO A 21 30.04 -170.98 27.22
C PRO A 21 30.22 -170.57 25.76
N ILE A 22 29.85 -169.33 25.46
CA ILE A 22 30.07 -168.68 24.16
C ILE A 22 31.59 -168.56 23.96
N ASP A 23 32.13 -169.32 23.02
CA ASP A 23 33.51 -169.22 22.57
C ASP A 23 33.72 -167.85 21.87
N VAL A 24 34.22 -166.88 22.65
CA VAL A 24 34.43 -165.49 22.22
C VAL A 24 35.42 -165.40 21.05
N GLU A 25 36.25 -166.43 20.83
CA GLU A 25 37.23 -166.48 19.75
C GLU A 25 36.60 -166.80 18.38
N GLU A 26 35.40 -167.43 18.33
CA GLU A 26 34.69 -167.73 17.08
C GLU A 26 33.91 -166.51 16.53
N ILE A 27 33.29 -165.69 17.41
CA ILE A 27 32.55 -164.46 17.02
C ILE A 27 33.49 -163.30 16.65
N LEU A 28 34.70 -163.25 17.24
CA LEU A 28 35.75 -162.29 16.86
C LEU A 28 36.41 -162.62 15.51
N SER A 29 36.30 -163.87 15.04
CA SER A 29 36.83 -164.29 13.73
C SER A 29 35.91 -163.91 12.55
N ASN A 30 34.60 -163.78 12.79
CA ASN A 30 33.60 -163.41 11.77
C ASN A 30 33.35 -161.89 11.60
N LYS A 31 34.09 -161.04 12.33
CA LYS A 31 34.11 -159.57 12.17
C LYS A 31 35.50 -159.03 11.79
N LYS A 32 36.32 -159.82 11.08
CA LYS A 32 37.52 -159.34 10.39
C LYS A 32 37.31 -159.33 8.87
N ALA A 33 36.82 -158.21 8.34
CA ALA A 33 37.04 -157.88 6.94
C ALA A 33 38.49 -157.38 6.77
N PRO A 34 39.26 -157.86 5.78
CA PRO A 34 40.62 -157.40 5.55
C PRO A 34 40.56 -156.00 4.90
N HIS A 35 41.12 -155.01 5.58
CA HIS A 35 41.43 -153.64 5.10
C HIS A 35 40.32 -152.57 5.09
N VAL A 36 39.75 -152.20 6.24
CA VAL A 36 39.32 -150.81 6.49
C VAL A 36 39.59 -150.47 7.96
N ASN A 37 40.46 -149.49 8.20
CA ASN A 37 40.92 -149.09 9.54
C ASN A 37 40.13 -147.88 10.08
N ASN A 38 38.80 -147.87 9.89
CA ASN A 38 37.88 -146.89 10.47
C ASN A 38 36.64 -147.65 10.97
N ALA A 39 36.29 -147.45 12.24
CA ALA A 39 35.02 -147.92 12.78
C ALA A 39 33.87 -147.20 12.07
N PHE A 40 33.00 -147.95 11.39
CA PHE A 40 31.75 -147.44 10.82
C PHE A 40 30.61 -147.81 11.77
N ILE A 41 29.83 -146.81 12.17
CA ILE A 41 28.64 -146.96 13.01
C ILE A 41 27.46 -146.67 12.07
N TYR A 42 26.56 -147.63 11.85
CA TYR A 42 25.31 -147.40 11.13
C TYR A 42 24.29 -146.68 12.03
N THR A 43 23.23 -146.14 11.44
CA THR A 43 22.13 -145.53 12.22
C THR A 43 21.55 -146.50 13.24
N ASP A 44 21.46 -147.78 12.87
CA ASP A 44 20.90 -148.85 13.72
C ASP A 44 21.84 -149.24 14.88
N ASP A 45 23.13 -148.90 14.76
CA ASP A 45 24.12 -149.11 15.82
C ASP A 45 24.06 -148.01 16.91
N LEU A 46 23.25 -146.97 16.71
CA LEU A 46 23.00 -145.90 17.68
C LEU A 46 21.59 -146.04 18.26
N SER A 47 21.49 -146.32 19.56
CA SER A 47 20.21 -146.18 20.25
C SER A 47 19.80 -144.72 20.38
N ASP A 48 18.51 -144.47 20.60
CA ASP A 48 18.00 -143.11 20.84
C ASP A 48 18.76 -142.44 21.99
N PHE A 49 19.11 -141.16 21.80
CA PHE A 49 19.93 -140.36 22.73
C PHE A 49 21.34 -140.90 22.99
N ALA A 50 21.81 -141.91 22.25
CA ALA A 50 23.15 -142.48 22.42
C ALA A 50 24.25 -141.44 22.17
N VAL A 51 24.01 -140.43 21.33
CA VAL A 51 24.94 -139.33 21.06
C VAL A 51 24.49 -138.09 21.83
N THR A 52 24.94 -137.97 23.08
CA THR A 52 24.73 -136.76 23.89
C THR A 52 25.76 -135.68 23.54
N GLY A 53 25.51 -134.43 23.97
CA GLY A 53 26.45 -133.32 23.76
C GLY A 53 27.87 -133.59 24.28
N GLU A 54 28.03 -134.42 25.33
CA GLU A 54 29.35 -134.83 25.85
C GLU A 54 30.10 -135.79 24.91
N LYS A 55 29.38 -136.56 24.11
CA LYS A 55 29.95 -137.48 23.12
C LYS A 55 30.28 -136.80 21.80
N ILE A 56 29.84 -135.55 21.61
CA ILE A 56 30.17 -134.70 20.47
C ILE A 56 31.29 -133.76 20.90
N ALA A 57 32.50 -134.00 20.42
CA ALA A 57 33.61 -133.09 20.71
C ALA A 57 33.28 -131.67 20.23
N PRO A 58 33.70 -130.61 20.94
CA PRO A 58 33.48 -129.23 20.50
C PRO A 58 33.97 -129.00 19.07
N ALA A 59 33.16 -128.33 18.24
CA ALA A 59 33.43 -128.08 16.82
C ALA A 59 33.60 -129.33 15.92
N SER A 60 33.30 -130.54 16.40
CA SER A 60 33.35 -131.75 15.56
C SER A 60 32.28 -131.79 14.46
N ILE A 61 31.17 -131.07 14.66
CA ILE A 61 30.15 -130.83 13.63
C ILE A 61 30.47 -129.49 12.97
N ASP A 62 31.19 -129.53 11.85
CA ASP A 62 31.41 -128.38 10.99
C ASP A 62 30.38 -128.32 9.84
N PHE A 63 30.45 -127.26 9.02
CA PHE A 63 29.53 -127.08 7.89
C PHE A 63 29.60 -128.21 6.85
N SER A 64 30.70 -128.99 6.80
CA SER A 64 30.86 -130.11 5.87
C SER A 64 30.11 -131.36 6.33
N LYS A 65 29.77 -131.43 7.63
CA LYS A 65 29.06 -132.56 8.26
C LYS A 65 27.55 -132.33 8.36
N LEU A 66 27.06 -131.12 8.07
CA LEU A 66 25.64 -130.79 7.99
C LEU A 66 25.21 -130.79 6.52
N LYS A 67 24.36 -131.73 6.11
CA LYS A 67 23.74 -131.67 4.78
C LYS A 67 22.59 -130.66 4.79
N GLN A 68 22.24 -130.16 3.61
CA GLN A 68 21.04 -129.33 3.43
C GLN A 68 19.82 -130.07 3.99
N GLU A 69 18.96 -129.35 4.73
CA GLU A 69 17.76 -129.89 5.41
C GLU A 69 18.03 -130.89 6.57
N SER A 70 19.28 -131.13 6.97
CA SER A 70 19.56 -132.03 8.11
C SER A 70 19.11 -131.49 9.46
N ILE A 71 18.72 -130.21 9.52
CA ILE A 71 18.25 -129.54 10.73
C ILE A 71 16.85 -129.02 10.42
N HIS A 72 15.82 -129.73 10.89
CA HIS A 72 14.43 -129.30 10.81
C HIS A 72 14.07 -128.40 12.00
N THR A 73 12.96 -127.67 11.90
CA THR A 73 12.47 -126.80 12.99
C THR A 73 12.32 -127.57 14.31
N GLU A 74 11.85 -128.82 14.25
CA GLU A 74 11.70 -129.72 15.42
C GLU A 74 13.04 -130.08 16.07
N SER A 75 14.15 -130.02 15.32
CA SER A 75 15.50 -130.28 15.81
C SER A 75 16.10 -129.08 16.56
N LEU A 76 15.47 -127.90 16.50
CA LEU A 76 15.82 -126.74 17.31
C LEU A 76 14.74 -126.53 18.37
N ALA A 77 15.11 -126.71 19.64
CA ALA A 77 14.26 -126.25 20.72
C ALA A 77 14.03 -124.73 20.64
N ASP A 78 12.92 -124.25 21.20
CA ASP A 78 12.67 -122.81 21.34
C ASP A 78 13.84 -122.13 22.05
N TYR A 79 14.30 -121.00 21.52
CA TYR A 79 15.49 -120.28 21.98
C TYR A 79 16.80 -121.09 21.91
N ALA A 80 16.85 -122.19 21.15
CA ALA A 80 18.09 -122.94 20.93
C ALA A 80 19.15 -122.11 20.20
N VAL A 81 18.77 -121.13 19.37
CA VAL A 81 19.69 -120.20 18.72
C VAL A 81 19.61 -118.84 19.41
N GLN A 82 20.54 -118.61 20.33
CA GLN A 82 20.71 -117.33 21.04
C GLN A 82 21.82 -116.52 20.39
N THR A 83 21.95 -115.24 20.75
CA THR A 83 22.97 -114.34 20.21
C THR A 83 24.39 -114.94 20.26
N ILE A 84 24.77 -115.61 21.35
CA ILE A 84 26.11 -116.25 21.49
C ILE A 84 26.38 -117.36 20.46
N LYS A 85 25.33 -117.95 19.87
CA LYS A 85 25.40 -119.04 18.88
C LYS A 85 25.38 -118.52 17.44
N ILE A 86 25.06 -117.24 17.24
CA ILE A 86 25.12 -116.56 15.95
C ILE A 86 26.34 -115.64 15.98
N ALA A 87 27.38 -115.94 15.21
CA ALA A 87 28.51 -115.04 15.10
C ALA A 87 28.07 -113.67 14.53
N ASP A 88 28.74 -112.59 14.91
CA ASP A 88 28.45 -111.25 14.38
C ASP A 88 28.53 -111.25 12.85
N GLY A 89 27.47 -110.75 12.20
CA GLY A 89 27.34 -110.77 10.73
C GLY A 89 27.04 -112.15 10.12
N ALA A 90 26.79 -113.19 10.93
CA ALA A 90 26.44 -114.51 10.39
C ALA A 90 25.11 -114.50 9.61
N VAL A 91 24.18 -113.59 9.94
CA VAL A 91 22.95 -113.35 9.17
C VAL A 91 23.17 -112.17 8.23
N THR A 92 23.54 -112.46 6.99
CA THR A 92 23.71 -111.46 5.91
C THR A 92 22.41 -111.30 5.12
N SER A 93 22.28 -110.22 4.37
CA SER A 93 21.10 -109.98 3.50
C SER A 93 20.81 -111.13 2.53
N SER A 94 21.82 -111.86 2.07
CA SER A 94 21.68 -113.04 1.20
C SER A 94 21.11 -114.28 1.91
N LYS A 95 21.17 -114.33 3.24
CA LYS A 95 20.66 -115.44 4.08
C LYS A 95 19.25 -115.17 4.61
N ILE A 96 18.77 -113.94 4.46
CA ILE A 96 17.40 -113.51 4.76
C ILE A 96 16.63 -113.55 3.45
N ALA A 97 15.60 -114.40 3.35
CA ALA A 97 14.76 -114.42 2.16
C ALA A 97 14.03 -113.08 2.00
N ALA A 98 13.74 -112.67 0.77
CA ALA A 98 12.93 -111.47 0.51
C ALA A 98 11.60 -111.57 1.26
N ASP A 99 11.16 -110.46 1.86
CA ASP A 99 9.93 -110.35 2.66
C ASP A 99 9.83 -111.28 3.88
N SER A 100 10.91 -111.98 4.26
CA SER A 100 10.91 -112.82 5.46
C SER A 100 10.92 -112.03 6.77
N ILE A 101 11.21 -110.73 6.74
CA ILE A 101 11.06 -109.82 7.88
C ILE A 101 9.86 -108.92 7.62
N THR A 102 8.72 -109.26 8.23
CA THR A 102 7.50 -108.46 8.21
C THR A 102 7.41 -107.60 9.47
N VAL A 103 6.39 -106.75 9.57
CA VAL A 103 6.13 -105.94 10.77
C VAL A 103 5.94 -106.83 12.01
N GLU A 104 5.40 -108.04 11.86
CA GLU A 104 5.20 -108.99 12.97
C GLU A 104 6.52 -109.54 13.55
N HIS A 105 7.59 -109.55 12.75
CA HIS A 105 8.93 -109.96 13.18
C HIS A 105 9.71 -108.82 13.87
N LEU A 106 9.18 -107.60 13.81
CA LEU A 106 9.78 -106.41 14.41
C LEU A 106 8.93 -105.98 15.60
N SER A 107 9.47 -106.07 16.81
CA SER A 107 8.81 -105.47 17.96
C SER A 107 8.76 -103.95 17.84
N ASP A 108 7.81 -103.32 18.53
CA ASP A 108 7.71 -101.85 18.58
C ASP A 108 9.04 -101.23 19.00
N ALA A 109 9.45 -100.18 18.27
CA ALA A 109 10.74 -99.50 18.44
C ALA A 109 12.00 -100.36 18.28
N SER A 110 11.88 -101.60 17.77
CA SER A 110 13.04 -102.45 17.47
C SER A 110 14.00 -101.80 16.47
N VAL A 111 13.49 -101.01 15.52
CA VAL A 111 14.27 -100.18 14.61
C VAL A 111 14.26 -98.72 15.11
N SER A 112 15.13 -98.42 16.06
CA SER A 112 15.36 -97.06 16.55
C SER A 112 16.26 -96.28 15.60
N GLY A 113 16.21 -94.94 15.66
CA GLY A 113 17.07 -94.07 14.86
C GLY A 113 18.57 -94.38 15.02
N SER A 114 19.01 -94.81 16.20
CA SER A 114 20.40 -95.24 16.45
C SER A 114 20.84 -96.51 15.71
N LYS A 115 19.89 -97.32 15.24
CA LYS A 115 20.14 -98.53 14.42
C LYS A 115 20.07 -98.23 12.93
N LEU A 116 19.62 -97.04 12.56
CA LEU A 116 19.63 -96.55 11.19
C LEU A 116 20.86 -95.67 11.01
N GLN A 117 21.60 -95.90 9.93
CA GLN A 117 22.68 -94.99 9.57
C GLN A 117 22.07 -93.63 9.17
N ASP A 118 22.73 -92.54 9.57
CA ASP A 118 22.32 -91.19 9.16
C ASP A 118 22.13 -91.11 7.64
N ARG A 119 20.97 -90.57 7.22
CA ARG A 119 20.56 -90.44 5.80
C ARG A 119 20.35 -91.77 5.05
N SER A 120 20.26 -92.91 5.74
CA SER A 120 19.96 -94.21 5.10
C SER A 120 18.54 -94.28 4.50
N ILE A 121 17.61 -93.49 5.02
CA ILE A 121 16.24 -93.37 4.50
C ILE A 121 16.17 -92.15 3.58
N GLY A 122 16.49 -92.36 2.30
CA GLY A 122 16.30 -91.37 1.24
C GLY A 122 14.84 -91.21 0.82
N GLY A 123 14.55 -90.18 0.04
CA GLY A 123 13.20 -89.93 -0.47
C GLY A 123 12.66 -91.09 -1.32
N GLU A 124 13.53 -91.78 -2.05
CA GLU A 124 13.21 -92.98 -2.85
C GLU A 124 12.82 -94.21 -2.02
N LYS A 125 13.16 -94.23 -0.72
CA LYS A 125 12.76 -95.28 0.22
C LYS A 125 11.44 -94.96 0.92
N LEU A 126 10.97 -93.71 0.81
CA LEU A 126 9.68 -93.27 1.32
C LEU A 126 8.67 -93.29 0.18
N ARG A 127 7.54 -93.95 0.38
CA ARG A 127 6.42 -93.86 -0.57
C ARG A 127 5.78 -92.48 -0.46
N ASP A 128 5.27 -91.94 -1.56
CA ASP A 128 4.53 -90.69 -1.56
C ASP A 128 3.35 -90.77 -0.58
N GLY A 129 3.19 -89.74 0.27
CA GLY A 129 2.19 -89.72 1.33
C GLY A 129 2.48 -90.61 2.53
N SER A 130 3.63 -91.30 2.59
CA SER A 130 4.01 -92.10 3.76
C SER A 130 4.26 -91.25 5.01
N ILE A 131 4.68 -89.99 4.85
CA ILE A 131 4.79 -88.99 5.91
C ILE A 131 3.57 -88.07 5.84
N THR A 132 2.57 -88.32 6.68
CA THR A 132 1.40 -87.46 6.82
C THR A 132 1.58 -86.49 8.00
N PRO A 133 0.83 -85.38 8.08
CA PRO A 133 0.96 -84.43 9.19
C PRO A 133 0.81 -85.07 10.57
N GLU A 134 0.01 -86.13 10.71
CA GLU A 134 -0.20 -86.86 11.96
C GLU A 134 1.03 -87.65 12.42
N LYS A 135 1.95 -87.96 11.49
CA LYS A 135 3.23 -88.62 11.78
C LYS A 135 4.34 -87.63 12.12
N LEU A 136 4.09 -86.33 11.95
CA LEU A 136 5.00 -85.25 12.31
C LEU A 136 4.51 -84.64 13.63
N ALA A 137 5.34 -84.68 14.66
CA ALA A 137 5.03 -83.96 15.89
C ALA A 137 4.96 -82.44 15.61
N ASP A 138 4.17 -81.72 16.40
CA ASP A 138 4.06 -80.26 16.27
C ASP A 138 5.46 -79.61 16.37
N LYS A 139 5.72 -78.65 15.47
CA LYS A 139 6.99 -77.91 15.34
C LYS A 139 8.25 -78.74 15.05
N ILE A 140 8.12 -80.01 14.65
CA ILE A 140 9.29 -80.82 14.30
C ILE A 140 10.03 -80.25 13.08
N ILE A 141 9.29 -79.65 12.14
CA ILE A 141 9.85 -78.90 11.01
C ILE A 141 10.03 -77.43 11.45
N SER A 142 11.18 -77.14 12.05
CA SER A 142 11.65 -75.76 12.27
C SER A 142 12.25 -75.15 11.00
N GLY A 143 12.52 -73.84 11.01
CA GLY A 143 13.13 -73.13 9.87
C GLY A 143 14.44 -73.75 9.38
N ASP A 144 15.25 -74.34 10.26
CA ASP A 144 16.52 -74.99 9.90
C ASP A 144 16.33 -76.26 9.08
N HIS A 145 15.15 -76.89 9.17
CA HIS A 145 14.80 -78.08 8.38
C HIS A 145 14.30 -77.72 6.97
N ILE A 146 14.05 -76.44 6.70
CA ILE A 146 13.58 -75.95 5.40
C ILE A 146 14.75 -75.22 4.73
N ALA A 147 15.33 -75.82 3.69
CA ALA A 147 16.41 -75.17 2.97
C ALA A 147 15.94 -73.85 2.32
N ASN A 148 16.81 -72.84 2.29
CA ASN A 148 16.52 -71.54 1.70
C ASN A 148 16.00 -71.70 0.26
N GLY A 149 14.87 -71.06 -0.04
CA GLY A 149 14.22 -71.13 -1.36
C GLY A 149 13.40 -72.41 -1.62
N SER A 150 13.35 -73.36 -0.68
CA SER A 150 12.49 -74.55 -0.83
C SER A 150 11.00 -74.21 -0.85
N ILE A 151 10.63 -73.08 -0.23
CA ILE A 151 9.27 -72.55 -0.26
C ILE A 151 9.23 -71.34 -1.20
N GLU A 152 8.67 -71.55 -2.39
CA GLU A 152 8.42 -70.51 -3.39
C GLU A 152 6.93 -70.14 -3.40
N SER A 153 6.58 -69.02 -4.07
CA SER A 153 5.18 -68.58 -4.17
C SER A 153 4.24 -69.65 -4.75
N ARG A 154 4.73 -70.57 -5.59
CA ARG A 154 3.96 -71.71 -6.14
C ARG A 154 3.53 -72.74 -5.09
N HIS A 155 4.21 -72.80 -3.95
CA HIS A 155 3.87 -73.70 -2.85
C HIS A 155 2.74 -73.14 -1.96
N PHE A 156 2.39 -71.87 -2.15
CA PHE A 156 1.29 -71.22 -1.47
C PHE A 156 0.06 -71.11 -2.38
N LYS A 157 -1.11 -71.45 -1.84
CA LYS A 157 -2.38 -71.08 -2.48
C LYS A 157 -2.60 -69.56 -2.33
N GLN A 158 -3.33 -68.96 -3.26
CA GLN A 158 -3.66 -67.55 -3.17
C GLN A 158 -4.35 -67.25 -1.83
N TRP A 159 -3.93 -66.17 -1.16
CA TRP A 159 -4.47 -65.68 0.12
C TRP A 159 -4.18 -66.54 1.35
N ILE A 160 -3.31 -67.56 1.27
CA ILE A 160 -3.04 -68.43 2.43
C ILE A 160 -2.25 -67.74 3.54
N VAL A 161 -1.45 -66.71 3.20
CA VAL A 161 -0.71 -65.91 4.19
C VAL A 161 -1.66 -64.87 4.79
N SER A 162 -2.17 -65.16 5.98
CA SER A 162 -2.95 -64.20 6.79
C SER A 162 -2.03 -63.36 7.68
N SER A 163 -2.58 -62.30 8.29
CA SER A 163 -1.86 -61.48 9.27
C SER A 163 -1.31 -62.29 10.44
N ASP A 164 -2.02 -63.33 10.88
CA ASP A 164 -1.58 -64.18 12.00
C ASP A 164 -0.31 -65.00 11.67
N MET A 165 -0.04 -65.22 10.39
CA MET A 165 1.17 -65.93 9.92
C MET A 165 2.37 -64.99 9.77
N LEU A 166 2.16 -63.68 9.84
CA LEU A 166 3.19 -62.66 9.73
C LEU A 166 3.49 -62.11 11.13
N GLN A 167 4.72 -62.32 11.60
CA GLN A 167 5.19 -61.64 12.80
C GLN A 167 5.11 -60.12 12.63
N ASP A 168 4.90 -59.41 13.73
CA ASP A 168 4.97 -57.94 13.76
C ASP A 168 6.29 -57.47 13.14
N GLN A 169 6.19 -56.46 12.27
CA GLN A 169 7.32 -55.89 11.53
C GLN A 169 8.06 -56.87 10.59
N SER A 170 7.47 -58.03 10.31
CA SER A 170 8.09 -59.02 9.42
C SER A 170 8.17 -58.52 7.97
N VAL A 171 7.29 -57.60 7.55
CA VAL A 171 7.34 -56.90 6.26
C VAL A 171 8.02 -55.54 6.41
N THR A 172 9.35 -55.50 6.25
CA THR A 172 10.16 -54.28 6.26
C THR A 172 10.23 -53.63 4.87
N SER A 173 10.73 -52.39 4.79
CA SER A 173 10.90 -51.65 3.53
C SER A 173 11.72 -52.43 2.50
N ASP A 174 12.75 -53.17 2.92
CA ASP A 174 13.60 -53.95 2.00
C ASP A 174 12.86 -55.11 1.34
N LYS A 175 11.79 -55.60 1.98
CA LYS A 175 10.90 -56.65 1.45
C LYS A 175 9.82 -56.10 0.54
N ILE A 176 9.61 -54.78 0.53
CA ILE A 176 8.66 -54.10 -0.35
C ILE A 176 9.45 -53.39 -1.45
N ARG A 177 9.44 -53.95 -2.66
CA ARG A 177 10.04 -53.27 -3.81
C ARG A 177 9.28 -51.96 -4.09
N SER A 178 10.03 -50.93 -4.46
CA SER A 178 9.46 -49.64 -4.86
C SER A 178 8.44 -49.81 -5.99
N GLY A 179 7.26 -49.21 -5.83
CA GLY A 179 6.16 -49.28 -6.79
C GLY A 179 5.25 -50.52 -6.69
N THR A 180 5.55 -51.48 -5.80
CA THR A 180 4.68 -52.66 -5.61
C THR A 180 3.36 -52.30 -4.92
N ILE A 181 3.35 -51.32 -4.00
CA ILE A 181 2.13 -50.83 -3.37
C ILE A 181 1.46 -49.81 -4.29
N GLN A 182 0.33 -50.22 -4.87
CA GLN A 182 -0.55 -49.39 -5.69
C GLN A 182 -1.75 -48.89 -4.87
N SER A 183 -2.50 -47.92 -5.39
CA SER A 183 -3.65 -47.34 -4.68
C SER A 183 -4.74 -48.36 -4.33
N ASN A 184 -4.89 -49.44 -5.10
CA ASN A 184 -5.83 -50.53 -4.81
C ASN A 184 -5.35 -51.46 -3.69
N ASN A 185 -4.08 -51.38 -3.27
CA ASN A 185 -3.54 -52.14 -2.15
C ASN A 185 -3.73 -51.41 -0.81
N LEU A 186 -4.03 -50.12 -0.85
CA LEU A 186 -4.30 -49.31 0.33
C LEU A 186 -5.81 -49.13 0.47
N ALA A 187 -6.35 -49.50 1.63
CA ALA A 187 -7.72 -49.13 1.96
C ALA A 187 -7.83 -47.59 2.08
N ASN A 188 -9.05 -47.06 1.90
CA ASN A 188 -9.32 -45.66 2.19
C ASN A 188 -8.90 -45.36 3.63
N GLU A 189 -8.21 -44.23 3.83
CA GLU A 189 -7.71 -43.79 5.15
C GLU A 189 -6.66 -44.71 5.80
N ALA A 190 -6.13 -45.71 5.08
CA ALA A 190 -5.04 -46.56 5.61
C ALA A 190 -3.75 -45.77 5.90
N VAL A 191 -3.58 -44.60 5.28
CA VAL A 191 -2.46 -43.68 5.52
C VAL A 191 -3.01 -42.42 6.19
N ASP A 192 -2.96 -42.39 7.51
CA ASP A 192 -3.25 -41.20 8.31
C ASP A 192 -1.99 -40.36 8.56
N SER A 193 -2.14 -39.22 9.22
CA SER A 193 -1.03 -38.33 9.54
C SER A 193 0.02 -38.96 10.47
N SER A 194 -0.33 -39.98 11.27
CA SER A 194 0.65 -40.69 12.11
C SER A 194 1.56 -41.61 11.31
N LYS A 195 1.15 -42.00 10.10
CA LYS A 195 1.94 -42.81 9.15
C LYS A 195 2.78 -41.97 8.21
N LEU A 196 2.56 -40.65 8.16
CA LEU A 196 3.31 -39.70 7.35
C LEU A 196 4.31 -38.95 8.24
N GLY A 197 5.60 -39.16 8.03
CA GLY A 197 6.62 -38.36 8.70
C GLY A 197 6.60 -36.89 8.26
N ASP A 198 7.21 -36.02 9.05
CA ASP A 198 7.38 -34.60 8.72
C ASP A 198 8.04 -34.46 7.33
N GLN A 199 7.51 -33.55 6.52
CA GLN A 199 7.99 -33.27 5.15
C GLN A 199 7.93 -34.48 4.19
N SER A 200 7.30 -35.59 4.57
CA SER A 200 7.21 -36.78 3.71
C SER A 200 6.39 -36.53 2.45
N VAL A 201 5.45 -35.59 2.48
CA VAL A 201 4.67 -35.13 1.31
C VAL A 201 5.36 -33.92 0.69
N THR A 202 6.22 -34.16 -0.29
CA THR A 202 6.91 -33.12 -1.07
C THR A 202 6.07 -32.68 -2.26
N THR A 203 6.40 -31.53 -2.86
CA THR A 203 5.74 -31.04 -4.08
C THR A 203 5.77 -32.06 -5.22
N SER A 204 6.86 -32.81 -5.39
CA SER A 204 6.98 -33.88 -6.38
C SER A 204 6.01 -35.06 -6.17
N LYS A 205 5.47 -35.23 -4.96
CA LYS A 205 4.47 -36.26 -4.63
C LYS A 205 3.04 -35.76 -4.77
N LEU A 206 2.85 -34.45 -4.91
CA LEU A 206 1.56 -33.81 -5.17
C LEU A 206 1.45 -33.49 -6.67
N ARG A 207 0.39 -33.96 -7.31
CA ARG A 207 0.11 -33.54 -8.69
C ARG A 207 -0.31 -32.07 -8.72
N ASP A 208 -0.08 -31.39 -9.83
CA ASP A 208 -0.57 -30.03 -10.03
C ASP A 208 -2.09 -30.00 -9.83
N GLY A 209 -2.56 -29.09 -8.97
CA GLY A 209 -3.97 -28.98 -8.60
C GLY A 209 -4.48 -30.02 -7.60
N ALA A 210 -3.64 -30.91 -7.06
CA ALA A 210 -4.05 -31.88 -6.04
C ALA A 210 -4.53 -31.21 -4.74
N VAL A 211 -3.99 -30.03 -4.43
CA VAL A 211 -4.45 -29.17 -3.33
C VAL A 211 -5.30 -28.06 -3.92
N ASP A 212 -6.61 -28.30 -4.01
CA ASP A 212 -7.59 -27.30 -4.41
C ASP A 212 -8.17 -26.57 -3.18
N GLY A 213 -8.98 -25.53 -3.44
CA GLY A 213 -9.61 -24.76 -2.37
C GLY A 213 -10.56 -25.57 -1.47
N ALA A 214 -11.07 -26.73 -1.93
CA ALA A 214 -11.90 -27.60 -1.10
C ALA A 214 -11.06 -28.46 -0.13
N LYS A 215 -9.78 -28.68 -0.45
CA LYS A 215 -8.80 -29.35 0.43
C LYS A 215 -8.16 -28.41 1.45
N ILE A 216 -8.32 -27.09 1.29
CA ILE A 216 -7.79 -26.08 2.21
C ILE A 216 -8.93 -25.62 3.12
N GLN A 217 -8.83 -25.87 4.42
CA GLN A 217 -9.81 -25.38 5.38
C GLN A 217 -9.80 -23.84 5.42
N ALA A 218 -10.98 -23.21 5.52
CA ALA A 218 -11.08 -21.77 5.67
C ALA A 218 -10.29 -21.30 6.90
N GLY A 219 -9.37 -20.35 6.71
CA GLY A 219 -8.50 -19.83 7.77
C GLY A 219 -7.21 -20.62 8.02
N SER A 220 -6.96 -21.75 7.33
CA SER A 220 -5.72 -22.50 7.52
C SER A 220 -4.46 -21.82 6.96
N ILE A 221 -4.64 -20.85 6.05
CA ILE A 221 -3.57 -20.01 5.53
C ILE A 221 -3.56 -18.69 6.30
N GLU A 222 -2.67 -18.58 7.27
CA GLU A 222 -2.42 -17.36 8.04
C GLU A 222 -1.27 -16.55 7.44
N SER A 223 -1.07 -15.31 7.89
CA SER A 223 0.02 -14.45 7.42
C SER A 223 1.40 -15.08 7.57
N ALA A 224 1.62 -15.93 8.59
CA ALA A 224 2.89 -16.64 8.77
C ALA A 224 3.17 -17.68 7.67
N HIS A 225 2.14 -18.16 6.96
CA HIS A 225 2.27 -19.10 5.85
C HIS A 225 2.56 -18.40 4.51
N LEU A 226 2.45 -17.07 4.45
CA LEU A 226 2.72 -16.27 3.26
C LEU A 226 4.04 -15.52 3.42
N THR A 227 5.01 -15.83 2.58
CA THR A 227 6.26 -15.05 2.52
C THR A 227 6.01 -13.70 1.87
N GLU A 228 6.95 -12.77 2.06
CA GLU A 228 6.95 -11.51 1.32
C GLU A 228 6.87 -11.79 -0.19
N HIS A 229 6.02 -11.04 -0.89
CA HIS A 229 5.71 -11.21 -2.32
C HIS A 229 5.05 -12.53 -2.77
N ALA A 230 4.56 -13.38 -1.85
CA ALA A 230 3.84 -14.61 -2.22
C ALA A 230 2.56 -14.35 -3.04
N VAL A 231 1.88 -13.22 -2.80
CA VAL A 231 0.62 -12.85 -3.46
C VAL A 231 0.88 -11.75 -4.50
N HIS A 232 0.77 -12.10 -5.78
CA HIS A 232 0.80 -11.14 -6.90
C HIS A 232 -0.63 -10.77 -7.34
N ALA A 233 -0.77 -9.71 -8.13
CA ALA A 233 -2.07 -9.27 -8.67
C ALA A 233 -2.83 -10.41 -9.39
N ARG A 234 -2.14 -11.29 -10.11
CA ARG A 234 -2.72 -12.49 -10.76
C ARG A 234 -3.31 -13.53 -9.79
N HIS A 235 -2.94 -13.50 -8.52
CA HIS A 235 -3.48 -14.39 -7.48
C HIS A 235 -4.77 -13.83 -6.86
N LEU A 236 -5.12 -12.57 -7.15
CA LEU A 236 -6.30 -11.89 -6.64
C LEU A 236 -7.36 -11.81 -7.74
N ALA A 237 -8.56 -12.32 -7.47
CA ALA A 237 -9.68 -12.15 -8.37
C ALA A 237 -10.12 -10.67 -8.40
N PRO A 238 -10.60 -10.13 -9.53
CA PRO A 238 -11.18 -8.79 -9.58
C PRO A 238 -12.29 -8.64 -8.53
N GLY A 239 -12.19 -7.59 -7.70
CA GLY A 239 -13.13 -7.34 -6.60
C GLY A 239 -12.91 -8.15 -5.32
N SER A 240 -11.89 -9.03 -5.27
CA SER A 240 -11.55 -9.76 -4.04
C SER A 240 -11.04 -8.84 -2.91
N ILE A 241 -10.55 -7.66 -3.26
CA ILE A 241 -10.21 -6.57 -2.34
C ILE A 241 -11.39 -5.57 -2.31
N ASN A 242 -12.16 -5.58 -1.23
CA ASN A 242 -13.27 -4.68 -0.98
C ASN A 242 -12.90 -3.63 0.09
N ARG A 243 -13.78 -2.63 0.29
CA ARG A 243 -13.56 -1.53 1.24
C ARG A 243 -13.21 -1.99 2.66
N LYS A 244 -13.72 -3.15 3.12
CA LYS A 244 -13.41 -3.67 4.45
C LYS A 244 -11.96 -4.16 4.58
N GLN A 245 -11.35 -4.58 3.47
CA GLN A 245 -9.96 -5.03 3.42
C GLN A 245 -8.97 -3.87 3.19
N LEU A 246 -9.46 -2.71 2.72
CA LEU A 246 -8.70 -1.47 2.59
C LEU A 246 -9.04 -0.52 3.75
N SER A 247 -8.60 -0.85 4.97
CA SER A 247 -8.70 0.07 6.10
C SER A 247 -7.86 1.34 5.89
N ASN A 248 -8.21 2.40 6.61
CA ASN A 248 -7.51 3.69 6.52
C ASN A 248 -5.99 3.51 6.65
N GLY A 249 -5.24 4.06 5.69
CA GLY A 249 -3.77 4.03 5.68
C GLY A 249 -3.12 2.82 5.01
N ILE A 250 -3.88 1.82 4.54
CA ILE A 250 -3.30 0.69 3.77
C ILE A 250 -2.78 1.16 2.40
N VAL A 251 -3.48 2.10 1.76
CA VAL A 251 -3.06 2.70 0.49
C VAL A 251 -2.33 4.01 0.82
N GLY A 252 -1.01 3.94 0.94
CA GLY A 252 -0.11 5.05 1.15
C GLY A 252 0.64 5.45 -0.11
N LYS A 253 1.69 6.28 0.06
CA LYS A 253 2.50 6.82 -1.05
C LYS A 253 3.30 5.73 -1.77
N GLU A 254 3.66 4.65 -1.07
CA GLU A 254 4.40 3.53 -1.65
C GLU A 254 3.51 2.63 -2.53
N GLN A 255 2.19 2.64 -2.29
CA GLN A 255 1.21 1.82 -3.02
C GLN A 255 0.63 2.56 -4.25
N LEU A 256 0.85 3.88 -4.35
CA LEU A 256 0.38 4.71 -5.45
C LEU A 256 1.57 5.30 -6.21
N GLU A 257 1.92 4.70 -7.34
CA GLU A 257 2.91 5.29 -8.25
C GLU A 257 2.39 6.60 -8.88
N GLU A 258 3.32 7.43 -9.37
CA GLU A 258 3.00 8.68 -10.03
C GLU A 258 2.08 8.44 -11.25
N GLY A 259 0.94 9.14 -11.28
CA GLY A 259 -0.05 9.02 -12.35
C GLY A 259 -1.06 7.87 -12.20
N VAL A 260 -0.96 7.03 -11.16
CA VAL A 260 -1.95 5.96 -10.89
C VAL A 260 -3.33 6.53 -10.61
N VAL A 261 -3.43 7.68 -9.93
CA VAL A 261 -4.69 8.41 -9.77
C VAL A 261 -4.74 9.54 -10.79
N SER A 262 -5.60 9.40 -11.79
CA SER A 262 -5.87 10.42 -12.80
C SER A 262 -7.31 10.91 -12.69
N GLY A 263 -7.67 11.99 -13.39
CA GLY A 263 -9.02 12.57 -13.30
C GLY A 263 -10.16 11.58 -13.59
N ARG A 264 -9.92 10.56 -14.43
CA ARG A 264 -10.88 9.47 -14.70
C ARG A 264 -11.08 8.49 -13.55
N HIS A 265 -10.19 8.49 -12.55
CA HIS A 265 -10.29 7.67 -11.33
C HIS A 265 -11.00 8.42 -10.20
N LEU A 266 -11.28 9.71 -10.39
CA LEU A 266 -12.03 10.55 -9.47
C LEU A 266 -13.40 10.82 -10.08
N GLU A 267 -14.45 10.39 -9.40
CA GLU A 267 -15.81 10.81 -9.78
C GLU A 267 -16.00 12.31 -9.53
N SER A 268 -17.03 12.90 -10.13
CA SER A 268 -17.42 14.28 -9.84
C SER A 268 -17.60 14.46 -8.33
N GLU A 269 -17.04 15.53 -7.77
CA GLU A 269 -17.07 15.82 -6.32
C GLU A 269 -16.33 14.84 -5.41
N ALA A 270 -15.55 13.88 -5.96
CA ALA A 270 -14.75 12.97 -5.14
C ALA A 270 -13.72 13.71 -4.27
N VAL A 271 -13.23 14.87 -4.71
CA VAL A 271 -12.34 15.76 -3.94
C VAL A 271 -13.12 17.01 -3.55
N THR A 272 -13.63 17.03 -2.31
CA THR A 272 -14.32 18.19 -1.71
C THR A 272 -13.33 19.03 -0.90
N SER A 273 -13.77 20.19 -0.42
CA SER A 273 -12.96 21.04 0.47
C SER A 273 -12.53 20.33 1.77
N ALA A 274 -13.29 19.33 2.24
CA ALA A 274 -12.90 18.53 3.39
C ALA A 274 -11.69 17.61 3.12
N HIS A 275 -11.46 17.25 1.85
CA HIS A 275 -10.35 16.41 1.42
C HIS A 275 -9.06 17.21 1.17
N ILE A 276 -9.17 18.54 1.10
CA ILE A 276 -8.04 19.44 0.83
C ILE A 276 -7.74 20.23 2.10
N GLN A 277 -6.64 19.90 2.77
CA GLN A 277 -6.20 20.68 3.93
C GLN A 277 -5.82 22.11 3.52
N ALA A 278 -5.97 23.08 4.44
CA ALA A 278 -5.51 24.44 4.21
C ALA A 278 -4.03 24.47 3.82
N GLY A 279 -3.73 25.07 2.66
CA GLY A 279 -2.38 25.13 2.10
C GLY A 279 -1.95 23.91 1.28
N ALA A 280 -2.79 22.87 1.14
CA ALA A 280 -2.44 21.68 0.34
C ALA A 280 -2.26 21.99 -1.15
N ILE A 281 -2.92 23.03 -1.69
CA ILE A 281 -2.71 23.52 -3.05
C ILE A 281 -1.77 24.73 -3.00
N GLU A 282 -0.50 24.50 -3.33
CA GLU A 282 0.52 25.54 -3.50
C GLU A 282 0.66 25.90 -5.00
N ARG A 283 1.39 26.98 -5.29
CA ARG A 283 1.67 27.42 -6.67
C ARG A 283 2.23 26.31 -7.56
N LYS A 284 3.04 25.39 -7.02
CA LYS A 284 3.62 24.26 -7.76
C LYS A 284 2.59 23.21 -8.20
N HIS A 285 1.41 23.18 -7.55
CA HIS A 285 0.32 22.25 -7.86
C HIS A 285 -0.61 22.78 -8.96
N LEU A 286 -0.48 24.06 -9.33
CA LEU A 286 -1.31 24.72 -10.34
C LEU A 286 -0.47 25.04 -11.57
N SER A 287 -0.85 24.48 -12.72
CA SER A 287 -0.26 24.89 -14.00
C SER A 287 -0.78 26.28 -14.40
N PRO A 288 0.00 27.08 -15.15
CA PRO A 288 -0.48 28.35 -15.69
C PRO A 288 -1.76 28.14 -16.52
N GLY A 289 -2.82 28.91 -16.20
CA GLY A 289 -4.12 28.80 -16.88
C GLY A 289 -5.07 27.72 -16.35
N SER A 290 -4.66 26.93 -15.35
CA SER A 290 -5.56 25.92 -14.72
C SER A 290 -6.76 26.53 -14.00
N ILE A 291 -6.65 27.80 -13.59
CA ILE A 291 -7.74 28.56 -12.98
C ILE A 291 -8.19 29.62 -13.98
N GLY A 292 -9.29 29.34 -14.69
CA GLY A 292 -9.93 30.22 -15.66
C GLY A 292 -11.26 30.81 -15.16
N GLU A 293 -12.04 31.37 -16.08
CA GLU A 293 -13.32 32.04 -15.81
C GLU A 293 -14.36 31.10 -15.17
N GLU A 294 -14.42 29.85 -15.63
CA GLU A 294 -15.34 28.85 -15.07
C GLU A 294 -15.00 28.47 -13.62
N GLN A 295 -13.72 28.51 -13.27
CA GLN A 295 -13.24 28.16 -11.92
C GLN A 295 -13.38 29.33 -10.94
N ILE A 296 -13.46 30.59 -11.43
CA ILE A 296 -13.64 31.79 -10.62
C ILE A 296 -15.03 32.38 -10.86
N GLY A 297 -16.01 31.95 -10.07
CA GLY A 297 -17.37 32.52 -10.11
C GLY A 297 -17.42 34.01 -9.72
N THR A 298 -18.53 34.67 -10.07
CA THR A 298 -18.79 36.07 -9.70
C THR A 298 -18.71 36.27 -8.19
N GLY A 299 -17.90 37.23 -7.74
CA GLY A 299 -17.72 37.53 -6.31
C GLY A 299 -16.77 36.60 -5.56
N GLN A 300 -16.15 35.61 -6.22
CA GLN A 300 -15.13 34.76 -5.58
C GLN A 300 -13.83 35.52 -5.30
N VAL A 301 -13.47 36.50 -6.13
CA VAL A 301 -12.38 37.45 -5.83
C VAL A 301 -13.01 38.74 -5.32
N THR A 302 -12.78 39.05 -4.05
CA THR A 302 -13.24 40.29 -3.40
C THR A 302 -12.03 41.09 -2.94
N ALA A 303 -12.24 42.33 -2.47
CA ALA A 303 -11.16 43.20 -2.01
C ALA A 303 -10.24 42.53 -0.95
N ARG A 304 -10.78 41.63 -0.11
CA ARG A 304 -9.97 40.90 0.91
C ARG A 304 -9.04 39.84 0.31
N HIS A 305 -9.31 39.37 -0.92
CA HIS A 305 -8.50 38.37 -1.63
C HIS A 305 -7.35 39.03 -2.41
N LEU A 306 -7.39 40.35 -2.57
CA LEU A 306 -6.37 41.13 -3.25
C LEU A 306 -5.51 41.83 -2.19
N ALA A 307 -4.22 41.53 -2.17
CA ALA A 307 -3.29 42.28 -1.33
C ALA A 307 -3.19 43.74 -1.83
N ASP A 308 -2.84 44.66 -0.92
CA ASP A 308 -2.58 46.04 -1.30
C ASP A 308 -1.51 46.10 -2.41
N ARG A 309 -1.75 46.93 -3.44
CA ARG A 309 -0.90 47.06 -4.65
C ARG A 309 -0.69 45.77 -5.45
N SER A 310 -1.51 44.72 -5.24
CA SER A 310 -1.39 43.47 -6.01
C SER A 310 -1.76 43.64 -7.49
N ILE A 311 -2.64 44.58 -7.82
CA ILE A 311 -3.00 44.94 -9.19
C ILE A 311 -2.19 46.18 -9.61
N GLN A 312 -1.11 45.95 -10.36
CA GLN A 312 -0.28 47.00 -10.95
C GLN A 312 -0.76 47.31 -12.37
N SER A 313 -0.34 48.44 -12.95
CA SER A 313 -0.77 48.86 -14.29
C SER A 313 -0.49 47.81 -15.37
N ASN A 314 0.63 47.08 -15.26
CA ASN A 314 0.98 45.98 -16.18
C ASN A 314 0.09 44.73 -16.06
N LYS A 315 -0.76 44.64 -15.03
CA LYS A 315 -1.73 43.54 -14.82
C LYS A 315 -3.13 43.89 -15.31
N LEU A 316 -3.35 45.15 -15.67
CA LEU A 316 -4.58 45.63 -16.27
C LEU A 316 -4.32 45.75 -17.78
N ALA A 317 -5.13 45.07 -18.58
CA ALA A 317 -5.12 45.32 -20.02
C ALA A 317 -5.63 46.74 -20.31
N ASP A 318 -5.20 47.33 -21.42
CA ASP A 318 -5.72 48.62 -21.87
C ASP A 318 -7.25 48.56 -21.93
N GLN A 319 -7.90 49.59 -21.37
CA GLN A 319 -9.37 49.70 -21.29
C GLN A 319 -10.10 48.63 -20.44
N SER A 320 -9.37 47.78 -19.70
CA SER A 320 -10.00 46.77 -18.81
C SER A 320 -10.82 47.37 -17.66
N VAL A 321 -10.55 48.63 -17.28
CA VAL A 321 -11.32 49.39 -16.30
C VAL A 321 -12.15 50.44 -17.04
N GLY A 322 -13.37 50.07 -17.42
CA GLY A 322 -14.34 50.95 -18.07
C GLY A 322 -15.34 51.57 -17.10
N SER A 323 -16.34 52.28 -17.65
CA SER A 323 -17.40 52.94 -16.88
C SER A 323 -18.25 51.98 -16.05
N LEU A 324 -18.36 50.71 -16.47
CA LEU A 324 -19.08 49.67 -15.73
C LEU A 324 -18.33 49.25 -14.45
N GLN A 325 -17.00 49.30 -14.48
CA GLN A 325 -16.12 49.00 -13.35
C GLN A 325 -15.94 50.22 -12.42
N ILE A 326 -16.07 51.43 -12.96
CA ILE A 326 -16.02 52.70 -12.23
C ILE A 326 -17.45 53.14 -11.89
N VAL A 327 -18.01 52.56 -10.83
CA VAL A 327 -19.31 52.98 -10.29
C VAL A 327 -19.26 54.41 -9.71
N ASP A 328 -20.42 55.04 -9.54
CA ASP A 328 -20.53 56.38 -8.95
C ASP A 328 -19.80 56.45 -7.60
N GLN A 329 -19.02 57.51 -7.41
CA GLN A 329 -18.18 57.73 -6.21
C GLN A 329 -17.09 56.66 -5.97
N SER A 330 -16.80 55.78 -6.95
CA SER A 330 -15.71 54.82 -6.83
C SER A 330 -14.33 55.49 -6.85
N VAL A 331 -14.19 56.65 -7.50
CA VAL A 331 -12.99 57.50 -7.46
C VAL A 331 -13.31 58.76 -6.65
N THR A 332 -13.01 58.72 -5.35
CA THR A 332 -13.14 59.85 -4.43
C THR A 332 -11.85 60.67 -4.39
N SER A 333 -11.91 61.90 -3.87
CA SER A 333 -10.71 62.73 -3.64
C SER A 333 -9.65 62.00 -2.81
N SER A 334 -10.05 61.19 -1.83
CA SER A 334 -9.13 60.36 -1.04
C SER A 334 -8.41 59.25 -1.82
N LYS A 335 -8.94 58.84 -2.97
CA LYS A 335 -8.34 57.82 -3.86
C LYS A 335 -7.46 58.44 -4.95
N ILE A 336 -7.57 59.74 -5.15
CA ILE A 336 -6.72 60.53 -6.03
C ILE A 336 -5.66 61.18 -5.13
N SER A 337 -4.45 60.63 -5.11
CA SER A 337 -3.36 61.26 -4.37
C SER A 337 -3.07 62.66 -4.91
N ASP A 338 -2.61 63.57 -4.06
CA ASP A 338 -2.10 64.86 -4.49
C ASP A 338 -1.06 64.65 -5.61
N GLN A 339 -1.19 65.42 -6.70
CA GLN A 339 -0.36 65.32 -7.91
C GLN A 339 -0.46 63.99 -8.69
N SER A 340 -1.43 63.12 -8.40
CA SER A 340 -1.56 61.86 -9.17
C SER A 340 -2.00 62.10 -10.61
N ILE A 341 -2.79 63.16 -10.84
CA ILE A 341 -3.23 63.63 -12.15
C ILE A 341 -2.37 64.84 -12.54
N LEU A 342 -1.29 64.58 -13.26
CA LEU A 342 -0.42 65.63 -13.82
C LEU A 342 -0.93 66.06 -15.19
N PRO A 343 -0.61 67.28 -15.67
CA PRO A 343 -1.09 67.76 -16.97
C PRO A 343 -0.81 66.80 -18.13
N HIS A 344 0.36 66.14 -18.16
CA HIS A 344 0.70 65.15 -19.20
C HIS A 344 -0.08 63.83 -19.11
N LYS A 345 -0.82 63.59 -18.01
CA LYS A 345 -1.69 62.42 -17.84
C LYS A 345 -3.14 62.71 -18.27
N ILE A 346 -3.46 63.98 -18.49
CA ILE A 346 -4.72 64.42 -19.07
C ILE A 346 -4.42 64.60 -20.56
N ALA A 347 -5.05 63.78 -21.41
CA ALA A 347 -4.94 63.99 -22.86
C ALA A 347 -5.53 65.35 -23.24
N ASP A 348 -5.06 65.92 -24.34
CA ASP A 348 -5.67 67.13 -24.92
C ASP A 348 -7.18 66.90 -25.10
N GLU A 349 -7.98 67.88 -24.69
CA GLU A 349 -9.46 67.82 -24.69
C GLU A 349 -10.10 66.78 -23.76
N ALA A 350 -9.35 66.10 -22.88
CA ALA A 350 -9.96 65.17 -21.93
C ALA A 350 -10.86 65.87 -20.90
N VAL A 351 -10.61 67.15 -20.60
CA VAL A 351 -11.47 67.99 -19.75
C VAL A 351 -12.12 69.07 -20.60
N LEU A 352 -13.38 68.86 -20.96
CA LEU A 352 -14.21 69.83 -21.67
C LEU A 352 -15.07 70.60 -20.68
N THR A 353 -15.69 71.71 -21.11
CA THR A 353 -16.53 72.55 -20.23
C THR A 353 -17.65 71.75 -19.55
N ARG A 354 -18.19 70.71 -20.22
CA ARG A 354 -19.18 69.79 -19.65
C ARG A 354 -18.65 68.88 -18.53
N HIS A 355 -17.33 68.69 -18.43
CA HIS A 355 -16.67 67.90 -17.39
C HIS A 355 -16.39 68.72 -16.12
N ILE A 356 -16.56 70.05 -16.17
CA ILE A 356 -16.35 70.96 -15.05
C ILE A 356 -17.72 71.47 -14.57
N ALA A 357 -18.10 71.15 -13.35
CA ALA A 357 -19.34 71.67 -12.77
C ALA A 357 -19.27 73.20 -12.60
N THR A 358 -20.42 73.87 -12.67
CA THR A 358 -20.51 75.31 -12.37
C THR A 358 -19.93 75.59 -10.98
N ALA A 359 -19.00 76.56 -10.88
CA ALA A 359 -18.25 76.90 -9.67
C ALA A 359 -17.26 75.84 -9.13
N ALA A 360 -16.90 74.82 -9.93
CA ALA A 360 -15.87 73.85 -9.54
C ALA A 360 -14.46 74.45 -9.45
N ILE A 361 -14.17 75.49 -10.24
CA ILE A 361 -12.92 76.25 -10.16
C ILE A 361 -13.17 77.46 -9.24
N GLN A 362 -12.59 77.43 -8.04
CA GLN A 362 -12.61 78.55 -7.09
C GLN A 362 -11.21 79.20 -7.04
N GLY A 363 -11.08 80.28 -6.26
CA GLY A 363 -9.82 81.03 -6.14
C GLY A 363 -8.57 80.18 -5.88
N PRO A 364 -8.60 79.19 -4.96
CA PRO A 364 -7.43 78.35 -4.68
C PRO A 364 -6.98 77.46 -5.84
N GLN A 365 -7.87 77.13 -6.78
CA GLN A 365 -7.59 76.29 -7.95
C GLN A 365 -6.93 77.06 -9.09
N ILE A 366 -6.91 78.40 -9.01
CA ILE A 366 -6.26 79.28 -9.98
C ILE A 366 -5.02 79.86 -9.30
N SER A 367 -3.82 79.46 -9.73
CA SER A 367 -2.61 80.07 -9.17
C SER A 367 -2.54 81.56 -9.50
N PRO A 368 -1.86 82.37 -8.68
CA PRO A 368 -1.51 83.73 -9.08
C PRO A 368 -0.86 83.70 -10.48
N GLU A 369 -1.28 84.62 -11.36
CA GLU A 369 -0.83 84.73 -12.76
C GLU A 369 -1.27 83.59 -13.71
N ALA A 370 -2.02 82.58 -13.24
CA ALA A 370 -2.57 81.54 -14.14
C ALA A 370 -3.47 82.11 -15.23
N VAL A 371 -4.10 83.26 -14.98
CA VAL A 371 -4.89 84.02 -15.97
C VAL A 371 -4.08 85.25 -16.37
N SER A 372 -3.36 85.15 -17.49
CA SER A 372 -2.62 86.26 -18.09
C SER A 372 -3.46 86.97 -19.16
N SER A 373 -2.96 88.07 -19.71
CA SER A 373 -3.62 88.77 -20.83
C SER A 373 -3.82 87.88 -22.07
N VAL A 374 -3.02 86.83 -22.25
CA VAL A 374 -3.19 85.85 -23.34
C VAL A 374 -4.44 85.00 -23.13
N HIS A 375 -4.82 84.78 -21.87
CA HIS A 375 -6.01 84.00 -21.49
C HIS A 375 -7.29 84.85 -21.50
N LEU A 376 -7.16 86.17 -21.67
CA LEU A 376 -8.27 87.12 -21.67
C LEU A 376 -8.42 87.75 -23.05
N GLN A 377 -9.45 87.34 -23.79
CA GLN A 377 -9.79 88.01 -25.05
C GLN A 377 -10.35 89.43 -24.80
N SER A 378 -10.29 90.28 -25.82
CA SER A 378 -10.92 91.61 -25.77
C SER A 378 -12.39 91.48 -25.38
N GLU A 379 -12.85 92.35 -24.48
CA GLU A 379 -14.21 92.39 -23.93
C GLU A 379 -14.64 91.19 -23.05
N ILE A 380 -13.72 90.30 -22.69
CA ILE A 380 -14.09 89.17 -21.81
C ILE A 380 -14.45 89.63 -20.40
N ILE A 381 -13.92 90.77 -19.92
CA ILE A 381 -14.30 91.38 -18.65
C ILE A 381 -15.31 92.50 -18.94
N ARG A 382 -16.60 92.24 -18.65
CA ARG A 382 -17.70 93.20 -18.78
C ARG A 382 -18.09 93.71 -17.40
N LYS A 383 -19.00 94.69 -17.34
CA LYS A 383 -19.51 95.25 -16.08
C LYS A 383 -19.98 94.17 -15.09
N ASP A 384 -20.53 93.07 -15.59
CA ASP A 384 -21.09 91.99 -14.77
C ASP A 384 -19.99 91.09 -14.16
N HIS A 385 -18.76 91.17 -14.67
CA HIS A 385 -17.61 90.40 -14.19
C HIS A 385 -16.80 91.13 -13.12
N ILE A 386 -17.03 92.44 -12.94
CA ILE A 386 -16.39 93.26 -11.91
C ILE A 386 -17.45 93.57 -10.86
N ALA A 387 -17.36 92.96 -9.68
CA ALA A 387 -18.25 93.28 -8.58
C ALA A 387 -18.08 94.74 -8.12
N SER A 388 -19.10 95.28 -7.45
CA SER A 388 -18.97 96.59 -6.79
C SER A 388 -17.77 96.56 -5.84
N GLU A 389 -16.93 97.59 -5.88
CA GLU A 389 -15.68 97.70 -5.10
C GLU A 389 -14.58 96.67 -5.44
N ALA A 390 -14.74 95.85 -6.49
CA ALA A 390 -13.69 94.90 -6.89
C ALA A 390 -12.39 95.59 -7.35
N VAL A 391 -12.47 96.86 -7.78
CA VAL A 391 -11.31 97.70 -8.10
C VAL A 391 -11.17 98.78 -7.04
N THR A 392 -10.40 98.47 -6.00
CA THR A 392 -9.97 99.42 -4.95
C THR A 392 -8.64 100.12 -5.30
N GLU A 393 -8.19 101.06 -4.47
CA GLU A 393 -6.90 101.76 -4.64
C GLU A 393 -5.70 100.80 -4.77
N GLN A 394 -5.74 99.64 -4.12
CA GLN A 394 -4.67 98.63 -4.22
C GLN A 394 -4.59 97.98 -5.62
N HIS A 395 -5.68 98.01 -6.37
CA HIS A 395 -5.76 97.46 -7.72
C HIS A 395 -5.30 98.47 -8.79
N LEU A 396 -5.24 99.76 -8.46
CA LEU A 396 -4.84 100.84 -9.36
C LEU A 396 -3.52 101.46 -8.90
N HIS A 397 -2.41 100.92 -9.40
CA HIS A 397 -1.09 101.50 -9.18
C HIS A 397 -0.95 102.88 -9.85
N SER A 398 0.01 103.69 -9.40
CA SER A 398 0.32 104.98 -10.05
C SER A 398 0.64 104.75 -11.54
N GLY A 399 -0.13 105.39 -12.42
CA GLY A 399 -0.04 105.19 -13.87
C GLY A 399 -0.88 104.04 -14.45
N ALA A 400 -1.66 103.31 -13.64
CA ALA A 400 -2.59 102.28 -14.13
C ALA A 400 -3.69 102.88 -15.03
N VAL A 401 -4.11 104.12 -14.72
CA VAL A 401 -5.07 104.90 -15.51
C VAL A 401 -4.33 106.09 -16.12
N THR A 402 -3.80 105.94 -17.32
CA THR A 402 -3.20 107.06 -18.09
C THR A 402 -4.21 107.71 -19.03
N SER A 403 -3.89 108.89 -19.55
CA SER A 403 -4.70 109.56 -20.57
C SER A 403 -4.86 108.76 -21.86
N GLU A 404 -3.93 107.85 -22.17
CA GLU A 404 -4.08 106.92 -23.30
C GLU A 404 -5.07 105.78 -22.99
N LYS A 405 -5.25 105.46 -21.70
CA LYS A 405 -6.21 104.45 -21.22
C LYS A 405 -7.62 105.02 -21.00
N LEU A 406 -7.74 106.34 -20.87
CA LEU A 406 -9.02 107.04 -20.80
C LEU A 406 -9.36 107.66 -22.17
N GLY A 407 -10.34 107.10 -22.87
CA GLY A 407 -10.85 107.68 -24.12
C GLY A 407 -11.43 109.09 -23.94
N LYS A 408 -11.53 109.85 -25.04
CA LYS A 408 -12.19 111.18 -25.04
C LYS A 408 -13.65 111.00 -24.61
N GLY A 409 -14.04 111.61 -23.49
CA GLY A 409 -15.38 111.47 -22.91
C GLY A 409 -15.57 110.22 -22.03
N ALA A 410 -14.50 109.47 -21.71
CA ALA A 410 -14.58 108.34 -20.78
C ALA A 410 -14.97 108.76 -19.36
N VAL A 411 -14.67 110.00 -18.96
CA VAL A 411 -15.10 110.60 -17.69
C VAL A 411 -16.14 111.68 -18.00
N LEU A 412 -17.41 111.40 -17.67
CA LEU A 412 -18.56 112.28 -17.80
C LEU A 412 -18.96 112.80 -16.43
N GLU A 413 -19.90 113.75 -16.37
CA GLU A 413 -20.37 114.35 -15.12
C GLU A 413 -20.82 113.30 -14.08
N HIS A 414 -21.48 112.22 -14.52
CA HIS A 414 -21.92 111.15 -13.63
C HIS A 414 -20.81 110.16 -13.21
N HIS A 415 -19.61 110.24 -13.80
CA HIS A 415 -18.45 109.43 -13.41
C HIS A 415 -17.66 110.06 -12.24
N VAL A 416 -17.90 111.33 -11.92
CA VAL A 416 -17.23 112.05 -10.84
C VAL A 416 -18.28 112.49 -9.83
N ALA A 417 -18.23 111.95 -8.61
CA ALA A 417 -19.19 112.34 -7.57
C ALA A 417 -19.05 113.84 -7.21
N ASN A 418 -20.14 114.45 -6.74
CA ASN A 418 -20.11 115.83 -6.28
C ASN A 418 -19.08 115.99 -5.14
N GLN A 419 -18.20 116.99 -5.23
CA GLN A 419 -17.03 117.20 -4.35
C GLN A 419 -15.93 116.11 -4.42
N ALA A 420 -15.94 115.21 -5.40
CA ALA A 420 -14.88 114.22 -5.57
C ALA A 420 -13.52 114.84 -5.93
N VAL A 421 -13.49 116.05 -6.50
CA VAL A 421 -12.27 116.81 -6.79
C VAL A 421 -12.13 117.93 -5.75
N LYS A 422 -11.25 117.73 -4.76
CA LYS A 422 -10.87 118.71 -3.72
C LYS A 422 -9.57 119.39 -4.12
N GLU A 423 -9.15 120.41 -3.36
CA GLU A 423 -7.91 121.18 -3.62
C GLU A 423 -6.69 120.28 -3.82
N ASN A 424 -6.59 119.17 -3.06
CA ASN A 424 -5.47 118.24 -3.14
C ASN A 424 -5.51 117.31 -4.38
N HIS A 425 -6.63 117.28 -5.11
CA HIS A 425 -6.80 116.44 -6.31
C HIS A 425 -6.39 117.15 -7.60
N ILE A 426 -6.13 118.46 -7.53
CA ILE A 426 -5.66 119.28 -8.65
C ILE A 426 -4.26 119.78 -8.32
N ALA A 427 -3.25 119.39 -9.09
CA ALA A 427 -1.90 119.89 -8.88
C ALA A 427 -1.81 121.41 -9.15
N SER A 428 -0.89 122.11 -8.47
CA SER A 428 -0.61 123.52 -8.71
C SER A 428 -0.32 123.76 -10.19
N SER A 429 -1.05 124.70 -10.81
CA SER A 429 -0.98 125.00 -12.25
C SER A 429 -1.45 123.89 -13.21
N ALA A 430 -2.22 122.90 -12.75
CA ALA A 430 -2.80 121.88 -13.62
C ALA A 430 -3.86 122.46 -14.57
N ILE A 431 -4.60 123.48 -14.14
CA ILE A 431 -5.55 124.23 -14.97
C ILE A 431 -4.83 125.46 -15.52
N LYS A 432 -4.26 125.33 -16.71
CA LYS A 432 -3.69 126.44 -17.49
C LYS A 432 -4.75 127.06 -18.39
N SER A 433 -4.48 128.24 -18.95
CA SER A 433 -5.44 128.95 -19.82
C SER A 433 -5.89 128.15 -21.04
N ASP A 434 -5.04 127.27 -21.59
CA ASP A 434 -5.39 126.35 -22.67
C ASP A 434 -6.35 125.21 -22.24
N LYS A 435 -6.55 125.03 -20.93
CA LYS A 435 -7.46 124.03 -20.34
C LYS A 435 -8.82 124.60 -19.95
N ILE A 436 -8.99 125.92 -20.00
CA ILE A 436 -10.25 126.62 -19.78
C ILE A 436 -10.69 127.14 -21.14
N ALA A 437 -11.81 126.65 -21.68
CA ALA A 437 -12.34 127.19 -22.93
C ALA A 437 -12.78 128.65 -22.77
N ASP A 438 -12.77 129.42 -23.86
CA ASP A 438 -13.32 130.77 -23.88
C ASP A 438 -14.77 130.73 -23.36
N GLU A 439 -15.14 131.67 -22.48
CA GLU A 439 -16.43 131.71 -21.77
C GLU A 439 -16.72 130.52 -20.82
N ALA A 440 -15.76 129.63 -20.55
CA ALA A 440 -15.99 128.53 -19.61
C ALA A 440 -16.24 129.03 -18.17
N VAL A 441 -15.70 130.19 -17.82
CA VAL A 441 -15.94 130.88 -16.54
C VAL A 441 -16.83 132.09 -16.80
N THR A 442 -18.13 131.93 -16.60
CA THR A 442 -19.14 133.00 -16.69
C THR A 442 -19.54 133.51 -15.30
N GLU A 443 -20.18 134.67 -15.23
CA GLU A 443 -20.64 135.28 -13.97
C GLU A 443 -21.46 134.32 -13.08
N PRO A 444 -22.44 133.53 -13.59
CA PRO A 444 -23.15 132.55 -12.76
C PRO A 444 -22.26 131.43 -12.21
N LYS A 445 -21.12 131.15 -12.85
CA LYS A 445 -20.15 130.12 -12.45
C LYS A 445 -19.15 130.63 -11.42
N ILE A 446 -19.12 131.94 -11.14
CA ILE A 446 -18.33 132.55 -10.07
C ILE A 446 -19.30 132.90 -8.93
N ALA A 447 -19.29 132.13 -7.85
CA ALA A 447 -20.11 132.45 -6.69
C ALA A 447 -19.79 133.85 -6.12
N THR A 448 -20.79 134.58 -5.63
CA THR A 448 -20.59 135.89 -4.99
C THR A 448 -19.58 135.77 -3.85
N GLY A 449 -18.43 136.47 -3.96
CA GLY A 449 -17.32 136.36 -3.01
C GLY A 449 -16.28 135.28 -3.30
N ALA A 450 -16.39 134.52 -4.40
CA ALA A 450 -15.36 133.57 -4.83
C ALA A 450 -14.05 134.28 -5.22
N VAL A 451 -14.17 135.48 -5.79
CA VAL A 451 -13.06 136.39 -6.10
C VAL A 451 -13.10 137.54 -5.09
N THR A 452 -12.25 137.48 -4.06
CA THR A 452 -12.06 138.59 -3.11
C THR A 452 -10.75 139.32 -3.38
N GLY A 453 -10.60 140.56 -2.87
CA GLY A 453 -9.37 141.35 -3.06
C GLY A 453 -8.10 140.67 -2.56
N ASN A 454 -8.20 139.74 -1.60
CA ASN A 454 -7.07 138.94 -1.12
C ASN A 454 -6.72 137.76 -2.05
N LYS A 455 -7.64 137.40 -2.95
CA LYS A 455 -7.49 136.34 -3.96
C LYS A 455 -7.08 136.88 -5.33
N ILE A 456 -6.98 138.21 -5.48
CA ILE A 456 -6.43 138.87 -6.66
C ILE A 456 -5.08 139.47 -6.26
N ALA A 457 -4.00 139.08 -6.93
CA ALA A 457 -2.68 139.64 -6.65
C ALA A 457 -2.63 141.16 -6.96
N PRO A 458 -1.88 141.98 -6.20
CA PRO A 458 -1.73 143.41 -6.49
C PRO A 458 -1.27 143.63 -7.94
N GLN A 459 -1.91 144.53 -8.67
CA GLN A 459 -1.73 144.80 -10.12
C GLN A 459 -2.22 143.72 -11.11
N ALA A 460 -2.85 142.62 -10.65
CA ALA A 460 -3.39 141.60 -11.57
C ALA A 460 -4.57 142.11 -12.42
N ILE A 461 -5.33 143.08 -11.92
CA ILE A 461 -6.34 143.81 -12.70
C ILE A 461 -5.74 145.15 -13.10
N THR A 462 -5.37 145.27 -14.37
CA THR A 462 -4.92 146.53 -14.97
C THR A 462 -6.11 147.23 -15.64
N HIS A 463 -5.92 148.45 -16.12
CA HIS A 463 -6.93 149.20 -16.87
C HIS A 463 -7.39 148.48 -18.15
N ALA A 464 -6.59 147.55 -18.69
CA ALA A 464 -6.99 146.67 -19.78
C ALA A 464 -7.97 145.56 -19.34
N HIS A 465 -8.07 145.29 -18.04
CA HIS A 465 -8.92 144.27 -17.44
C HIS A 465 -10.25 144.84 -16.89
N ILE A 466 -10.51 146.14 -17.08
CA ILE A 466 -11.73 146.85 -16.65
C ILE A 466 -12.31 147.59 -17.85
N ALA A 467 -13.52 147.21 -18.29
CA ALA A 467 -14.18 147.85 -19.44
C ALA A 467 -14.65 149.29 -19.09
N THR A 468 -14.28 150.28 -19.92
CA THR A 468 -14.69 151.69 -19.77
C THR A 468 -16.20 151.84 -19.99
N GLY A 469 -16.97 152.05 -18.91
CA GLY A 469 -18.41 152.31 -19.04
C GLY A 469 -19.27 152.39 -17.77
N GLU A 470 -18.84 151.91 -16.60
CA GLU A 470 -19.72 151.88 -15.42
C GLU A 470 -19.04 152.35 -14.13
N PHE A 471 -19.06 153.67 -13.91
CA PHE A 471 -19.10 154.21 -12.54
C PHE A 471 -20.38 155.04 -12.41
N VAL A 472 -21.37 154.51 -11.71
CA VAL A 472 -22.61 155.24 -11.37
C VAL A 472 -22.26 156.33 -10.35
N LYS A 473 -22.21 157.59 -10.80
CA LYS A 473 -22.11 158.78 -9.93
C LYS A 473 -23.39 158.94 -9.11
N THR A 474 -23.32 158.85 -7.79
CA THR A 474 -24.35 159.37 -6.88
C THR A 474 -23.95 160.74 -6.33
N THR A 475 -24.91 161.66 -6.46
CA THR A 475 -24.99 163.11 -6.25
C THR A 475 -24.37 163.68 -4.96
N LEU A 476 -23.69 164.84 -5.07
CA LEU A 476 -23.46 165.81 -3.98
C LEU A 476 -24.33 167.06 -4.23
N PRO A 477 -25.05 167.61 -3.23
CA PRO A 477 -25.63 168.95 -3.31
C PRO A 477 -24.92 169.97 -2.39
N THR A 478 -24.68 171.16 -2.91
CA THR A 478 -24.25 172.38 -2.20
C THR A 478 -25.45 173.23 -1.73
N THR A 479 -25.20 174.09 -0.73
CA THR A 479 -26.01 175.20 -0.16
C THR A 479 -26.99 174.93 1.01
N VAL A 480 -26.48 175.04 2.25
CA VAL A 480 -27.06 175.84 3.34
C VAL A 480 -25.92 176.55 4.07
N TRP A 481 -25.89 177.88 3.97
CA TRP A 481 -25.23 178.79 4.90
C TRP A 481 -26.27 179.17 5.96
N VAL A 482 -26.02 178.90 7.25
CA VAL A 482 -26.46 179.74 8.38
C VAL A 482 -25.41 179.60 9.47
N GLU A 483 -24.63 180.66 9.67
CA GLU A 483 -23.85 180.85 10.89
C GLU A 483 -24.70 181.68 11.87
N ARG A 484 -24.71 181.25 13.14
CA ARG A 484 -24.39 182.08 14.34
C ARG A 484 -25.44 182.09 15.47
N HIS A 485 -24.89 182.06 16.71
CA HIS A 485 -25.40 182.36 18.07
C HIS A 485 -25.70 181.10 18.93
N CYS A 486 -25.11 180.85 20.10
CA CYS A 486 -24.28 181.62 21.06
C CYS A 486 -23.41 180.61 21.86
N ARG A 487 -22.12 180.86 22.16
CA ARG A 487 -21.63 181.79 23.21
C ARG A 487 -20.32 182.52 22.81
N LEU A 488 -20.30 183.84 23.06
CA LEU A 488 -19.22 184.83 23.30
C LEU A 488 -17.74 184.40 23.13
N ASN A 489 -16.76 185.17 22.61
CA ASN A 489 -16.47 186.62 22.67
C ASN A 489 -15.36 186.97 21.60
N PRO A 490 -15.11 188.25 21.22
CA PRO A 490 -14.44 188.67 19.96
C PRO A 490 -12.93 189.00 20.08
N SER A 491 -12.20 188.94 18.95
CA SER A 491 -11.56 190.11 18.30
C SER A 491 -10.56 189.75 17.19
N THR A 492 -10.76 190.39 16.03
CA THR A 492 -9.78 190.86 15.01
C THR A 492 -8.99 189.89 14.11
N ARG A 493 -9.52 189.77 12.87
CA ARG A 493 -8.94 190.25 11.58
C ARG A 493 -7.63 189.64 11.01
N PRO A 494 -7.46 189.70 9.67
CA PRO A 494 -7.04 188.57 8.82
C PRO A 494 -5.69 188.84 8.12
N ILE A 495 -5.35 188.10 7.03
CA ILE A 495 -4.88 188.61 5.70
C ILE A 495 -4.02 187.56 4.93
N TRP A 496 -4.56 187.06 3.80
CA TRP A 496 -3.94 186.87 2.44
C TRP A 496 -2.75 185.89 2.22
N PRO A 497 -2.39 185.52 0.94
CA PRO A 497 -2.62 184.15 0.44
C PRO A 497 -1.41 183.57 -0.36
N ARG A 498 -1.68 182.53 -1.17
CA ARG A 498 -1.21 182.29 -2.57
C ARG A 498 -0.47 180.96 -2.79
N VAL A 499 -0.83 180.32 -3.91
CA VAL A 499 -0.04 179.54 -4.90
C VAL A 499 -0.66 178.18 -5.27
N LEU A 500 -0.58 177.92 -6.59
CA LEU A 500 -1.06 176.82 -7.40
C LEU A 500 -0.54 175.42 -6.98
N CYS A 501 -1.42 174.41 -7.01
CA CYS A 501 -1.55 173.38 -8.06
C CYS A 501 -2.93 172.74 -7.93
#